data_AF-A0A182MQ42-F1
#
_entry.id   AF-A0A182MQ42-F1
#
_cell.length_a   1.000
_cell.length_b   1.000
_cell.length_c   1.000
_cell.angle_alpha   90.00
_cell.angle_beta   90.00
_cell.angle_gamma   90.00
#
_symmetry.space_group_name_H-M   'P 1'
#
loop_
_entity.id
_entity.type
_entity.pdbx_description
1 polymer ?
#
loop_
_entity_poly.entity_id
_entity_poly.type
_entity_poly.pdbx_seq_one_letter_code
_entity_poly.pdbx_strand_id
1 'polypeptide(L)'
;MATGARGDRKMRVVALVSGGKDSTYNMMQVVAEGHELVALANLHPKDRDELDSYMYQTVGHQGIEKLAQAMELPLFRRMTRGHSINTKGHYEPTEDDEVEDLYELLAEVQREQNIEAVAVGAILSDYQRVRVENVCARLNLISLAYLWRRDQTELLQEMIECQVHAIIIKVAALGLMPDRHLGKSLKEMQPHLLLMRDKYGLNVCGEGGEYETFTLDCPLFRSRIVVDDVQTVISSADPVCPVGYLNFTKLRLVPKERIEPVVIKNSLDFIHDLNESSYSDLSDPDLSETELELIERSSCGMVAGIGVTRGTVMRNSFSKDDLSGSAVVAGTAGGTAVVLSRSNSITKELTICSNVEPAPYSKSPVRIITKARSSISTGDCAPMASDGGPVE
;
A
#
# COMPACT_ATOMS: atom_id res chain seq x y z
N MET A 1 0.76 13.06 -41.78
CA MET A 1 -0.04 13.88 -40.86
C MET A 1 -0.87 12.93 -40.01
N ALA A 2 -0.80 12.82 -38.69
CA ALA A 2 0.05 13.39 -37.66
C ALA A 2 0.31 12.26 -36.65
N THR A 3 1.57 11.85 -36.49
CA THR A 3 2.01 11.07 -35.33
C THR A 3 2.23 12.08 -34.22
N GLY A 4 1.13 12.53 -33.60
CA GLY A 4 1.21 13.31 -32.37
C GLY A 4 1.76 12.40 -31.28
N ALA A 5 2.92 12.77 -30.72
CA ALA A 5 3.33 12.27 -29.41
C ALA A 5 2.11 12.34 -28.48
N ARG A 6 1.79 11.25 -27.78
CA ARG A 6 0.85 11.29 -26.67
C ARG A 6 1.52 12.16 -25.60
N GLY A 7 1.33 13.47 -25.67
CA GLY A 7 1.61 14.35 -24.55
C GLY A 7 0.77 13.87 -23.37
N ASP A 8 1.37 13.86 -22.18
CA ASP A 8 0.72 13.45 -20.94
C ASP A 8 -0.64 14.13 -20.82
N ARG A 9 -1.69 13.33 -20.99
CA ARG A 9 -3.05 13.84 -20.90
C ARG A 9 -3.38 13.97 -19.43
N LYS A 10 -3.38 15.22 -18.95
CA LYS A 10 -3.90 15.58 -17.62
C LYS A 10 -5.32 15.02 -17.43
N MET A 11 -5.46 14.04 -16.54
CA MET A 11 -6.74 13.41 -16.20
C MET A 11 -7.42 14.15 -15.06
N ARG A 12 -8.76 14.07 -15.03
CA ARG A 12 -9.57 14.53 -13.89
C ARG A 12 -9.82 13.36 -12.94
N VAL A 13 -9.38 13.50 -11.70
CA VAL A 13 -9.22 12.40 -10.75
C VAL A 13 -10.04 12.66 -9.50
N VAL A 14 -10.81 11.66 -9.06
CA VAL A 14 -11.35 11.63 -7.69
C VAL A 14 -10.37 10.88 -6.80
N ALA A 15 -10.14 11.36 -5.58
CA ALA A 15 -9.37 10.61 -4.59
C ALA A 15 -10.28 9.89 -3.60
N LEU A 16 -10.06 8.59 -3.43
CA LEU A 16 -10.60 7.85 -2.29
C LEU A 16 -9.80 8.23 -1.05
N VAL A 17 -10.46 8.87 -0.09
CA VAL A 17 -9.82 9.36 1.13
C VAL A 17 -10.29 8.62 2.37
N SER A 18 -9.33 8.26 3.21
CA SER A 18 -9.53 7.68 4.54
C SER A 18 -9.21 8.66 5.67
N GLY A 19 -8.61 9.81 5.34
CA GLY A 19 -8.01 10.72 6.31
C GLY A 19 -6.55 10.41 6.61
N GLY A 20 -6.06 9.20 6.30
CA GLY A 20 -4.72 8.75 6.62
C GLY A 20 -3.61 9.22 5.67
N LYS A 21 -2.39 8.83 6.05
CA LYS A 21 -1.15 9.15 5.33
C LYS A 21 -1.11 8.62 3.90
N ASP A 22 -1.62 7.42 3.65
CA ASP A 22 -1.45 6.73 2.36
C ASP A 22 -2.33 7.35 1.27
N SER A 23 -3.61 7.60 1.59
CA SER A 23 -4.52 8.32 0.69
C SER A 23 -4.02 9.75 0.43
N THR A 24 -3.45 10.41 1.45
CA THR A 24 -2.88 11.75 1.29
C THR A 24 -1.64 11.78 0.41
N TYR A 25 -0.71 10.84 0.61
CA TYR A 25 0.50 10.78 -0.19
C TYR A 25 0.21 10.34 -1.63
N ASN A 26 -0.74 9.43 -1.86
CA ASN A 26 -1.15 9.07 -3.21
C ASN A 26 -1.78 10.26 -3.96
N MET A 27 -2.54 11.13 -3.27
CA MET A 27 -3.02 12.40 -3.86
C MET A 27 -1.86 13.31 -4.28
N MET A 28 -0.78 13.36 -3.49
CA MET A 28 0.42 14.13 -3.84
C MET A 28 1.08 13.56 -5.10
N GLN A 29 1.15 12.23 -5.24
CA GLN A 29 1.66 11.57 -6.44
C GLN A 29 0.81 11.86 -7.68
N VAL A 30 -0.52 11.84 -7.55
CA VAL A 30 -1.44 12.21 -8.65
C VAL A 30 -1.12 13.61 -9.20
N VAL A 31 -0.86 14.58 -8.31
CA VAL A 31 -0.50 15.94 -8.70
C VAL A 31 0.91 16.00 -9.31
N ALA A 32 1.86 15.24 -8.77
CA ALA A 32 3.23 15.15 -9.30
C ALA A 32 3.28 14.58 -10.73
N GLU A 33 2.41 13.63 -11.05
CA GLU A 33 2.20 13.07 -12.41
C GLU A 33 1.39 14.02 -13.33
N GLY A 34 1.09 15.24 -12.88
CA GLY A 34 0.43 16.27 -13.69
C GLY A 34 -1.08 16.08 -13.86
N HIS A 35 -1.72 15.23 -13.05
CA HIS A 35 -3.18 15.06 -13.06
C HIS A 35 -3.89 16.05 -12.12
N GLU A 36 -5.20 16.21 -12.30
CA GLU A 36 -6.03 17.13 -11.50
C GLU A 36 -6.89 16.37 -10.50
N LEU A 37 -6.74 16.69 -9.22
CA LEU A 37 -7.70 16.28 -8.20
C LEU A 37 -8.92 17.21 -8.28
N VAL A 38 -10.10 16.66 -8.57
CA VAL A 38 -11.34 17.44 -8.76
C VAL A 38 -12.37 17.20 -7.66
N ALA A 39 -12.25 16.09 -6.93
CA ALA A 39 -13.14 15.73 -5.83
C ALA A 39 -12.51 14.70 -4.91
N LEU A 40 -13.05 14.60 -3.70
CA LEU A 40 -12.76 13.57 -2.72
C LEU A 40 -13.98 12.67 -2.57
N ALA A 41 -13.75 11.37 -2.37
CA ALA A 41 -14.79 10.38 -2.12
C ALA A 41 -14.43 9.57 -0.86
N ASN A 42 -15.42 9.37 0.00
CA ASN A 42 -15.24 8.63 1.26
C ASN A 42 -16.48 7.77 1.55
N LEU A 43 -16.25 6.50 1.87
CA LEU A 43 -17.26 5.66 2.51
C LEU A 43 -17.11 5.79 4.02
N HIS A 44 -18.24 5.91 4.72
CA HIS A 44 -18.26 6.05 6.16
C HIS A 44 -19.22 5.06 6.84
N PRO A 45 -18.93 4.64 8.08
CA PRO A 45 -19.80 3.75 8.82
C PRO A 45 -21.16 4.40 9.16
N LYS A 46 -22.19 3.57 9.36
CA LYS A 46 -23.52 4.02 9.79
C LYS A 46 -23.60 4.36 11.29
N ASP A 47 -23.15 3.45 12.15
CA ASP A 47 -23.50 3.46 13.58
C ASP A 47 -22.30 3.39 14.57
N ARG A 48 -21.09 3.03 14.11
CA ARG A 48 -19.91 2.89 14.99
C ARG A 48 -18.67 3.52 14.36
N ASP A 49 -17.86 4.19 15.18
CA ASP A 49 -16.57 4.78 14.77
C ASP A 49 -15.52 3.71 14.44
N GLU A 50 -15.67 2.48 14.95
CA GLU A 50 -14.82 1.33 14.67
C GLU A 50 -15.68 0.21 14.08
N LEU A 51 -15.46 -0.10 12.79
CA LEU A 51 -15.94 -1.30 12.11
C LEU A 51 -14.75 -2.20 11.77
N ASP A 52 -14.97 -3.52 11.85
CA ASP A 52 -14.07 -4.53 11.28
C ASP A 52 -14.25 -4.59 9.74
N SER A 53 -13.93 -3.52 9.02
CA SER A 53 -13.86 -3.54 7.55
C SER A 53 -12.45 -3.90 7.10
N TYR A 54 -12.34 -4.84 6.16
CA TYR A 54 -11.08 -5.16 5.50
C TYR A 54 -10.66 -4.09 4.48
N MET A 55 -11.60 -3.23 4.04
CA MET A 55 -11.33 -2.27 2.98
C MET A 55 -11.10 -0.84 3.50
N TYR A 56 -11.84 -0.39 4.52
CA TYR A 56 -11.90 1.02 4.87
C TYR A 56 -11.45 1.33 6.30
N GLN A 57 -10.64 2.37 6.43
CA GLN A 57 -10.36 3.03 7.69
C GLN A 57 -11.65 3.66 8.22
N THR A 58 -12.02 3.37 9.47
CA THR A 58 -13.20 3.97 10.11
C THR A 58 -12.83 4.97 11.20
N VAL A 59 -11.70 4.77 11.88
CA VAL A 59 -11.23 5.72 12.89
C VAL A 59 -10.79 7.03 12.23
N GLY A 60 -11.18 8.15 12.83
CA GLY A 60 -10.86 9.49 12.32
C GLY A 60 -11.81 10.00 11.24
N HIS A 61 -12.90 9.27 10.93
CA HIS A 61 -13.88 9.69 9.93
C HIS A 61 -14.53 11.05 10.25
N GLN A 62 -14.53 11.47 11.53
CA GLN A 62 -15.02 12.77 11.98
C GLN A 62 -14.20 13.94 11.39
N GLY A 63 -12.95 13.68 11.01
CA GLY A 63 -12.05 14.68 10.42
C GLY A 63 -12.16 14.82 8.90
N ILE A 64 -12.86 13.93 8.19
CA ILE A 64 -12.86 13.91 6.71
C ILE A 64 -13.44 15.19 6.11
N GLU A 65 -14.50 15.74 6.71
CA GLU A 65 -15.06 17.03 6.27
C GLU A 65 -14.07 18.18 6.44
N LYS A 66 -13.29 18.17 7.53
CA LYS A 66 -12.22 19.15 7.76
C LYS A 66 -11.09 18.99 6.77
N LEU A 67 -10.74 17.75 6.41
CA LEU A 67 -9.77 17.46 5.36
C LEU A 67 -10.22 18.02 4.00
N ALA A 68 -11.48 17.79 3.61
CA ALA A 68 -12.02 18.34 2.36
C ALA A 68 -12.05 19.87 2.36
N GLN A 69 -12.47 20.49 3.48
CA GLN A 69 -12.42 21.94 3.66
C GLN A 69 -10.99 22.48 3.60
N ALA A 70 -10.02 21.76 4.19
CA ALA A 70 -8.61 22.11 4.14
C ALA A 70 -8.06 22.07 2.72
N MET A 71 -8.51 21.13 1.88
CA MET A 71 -8.09 21.01 0.48
C MET A 71 -8.87 21.91 -0.49
N GLU A 72 -10.00 22.47 -0.06
CA GLU A 72 -10.96 23.21 -0.90
C GLU A 72 -11.48 22.37 -2.09
N LEU A 73 -11.76 21.08 -1.85
CA LEU A 73 -12.30 20.16 -2.84
C LEU A 73 -13.72 19.70 -2.49
N PRO A 74 -14.60 19.47 -3.48
CA PRO A 74 -15.88 18.81 -3.27
C PRO A 74 -15.70 17.45 -2.60
N LEU A 75 -16.55 17.14 -1.63
CA LEU A 75 -16.54 15.88 -0.91
C LEU A 75 -17.84 15.11 -1.14
N PHE A 76 -17.70 13.91 -1.67
CA PHE A 76 -18.78 12.94 -1.83
C PHE A 76 -18.65 11.90 -0.72
N ARG A 77 -19.65 11.83 0.15
CA ARG A 77 -19.70 10.81 1.21
C ARG A 77 -20.90 9.91 0.99
N ARG A 78 -20.68 8.61 1.10
CA ARG A 78 -21.75 7.61 1.13
C ARG A 78 -21.58 6.74 2.36
N MET A 79 -22.69 6.43 3.00
CA MET A 79 -22.72 5.50 4.10
C MET A 79 -22.57 4.08 3.57
N THR A 80 -21.62 3.31 4.10
CA THR A 80 -21.51 1.89 3.75
C THR A 80 -22.63 1.11 4.45
N ARG A 81 -23.36 0.32 3.67
CA ARG A 81 -24.44 -0.56 4.11
C ARG A 81 -24.03 -2.02 3.99
N GLY A 82 -23.18 -2.31 3.01
CA GLY A 82 -22.73 -3.66 2.74
C GLY A 82 -21.74 -4.19 3.79
N HIS A 83 -21.62 -5.51 3.83
CA HIS A 83 -20.62 -6.21 4.62
C HIS A 83 -19.52 -6.76 3.70
N SER A 84 -18.35 -7.12 4.24
CA SER A 84 -17.33 -7.86 3.47
C SER A 84 -17.82 -9.31 3.24
N ILE A 85 -18.68 -9.52 2.25
CA ILE A 85 -19.29 -10.82 1.94
C ILE A 85 -18.36 -11.63 1.05
N ASN A 86 -17.94 -11.05 -0.07
CA ASN A 86 -17.01 -11.70 -0.97
C ASN A 86 -15.57 -11.40 -0.55
N THR A 87 -14.94 -12.36 0.13
CA THR A 87 -13.55 -12.24 0.61
C THR A 87 -12.53 -12.93 -0.30
N LYS A 88 -12.94 -13.39 -1.49
CA LYS A 88 -12.05 -14.07 -2.44
C LYS A 88 -11.01 -13.09 -3.01
N GLY A 89 -9.93 -13.65 -3.59
CA GLY A 89 -8.86 -12.88 -4.21
C GLY A 89 -9.29 -12.10 -5.46
N HIS A 90 -10.27 -12.62 -6.20
CA HIS A 90 -10.95 -11.89 -7.27
C HIS A 90 -12.34 -11.47 -6.79
N TYR A 91 -12.71 -10.24 -7.10
CA TYR A 91 -14.04 -9.73 -6.79
C TYR A 91 -14.99 -9.96 -7.96
N GLU A 92 -16.18 -10.47 -7.64
CA GLU A 92 -17.33 -10.56 -8.53
C GLU A 92 -18.45 -9.75 -7.88
N PRO A 93 -19.21 -8.93 -8.64
CA PRO A 93 -20.30 -8.12 -8.09
C PRO A 93 -21.22 -8.97 -7.23
N THR A 94 -21.33 -8.59 -5.96
CA THR A 94 -22.04 -9.36 -4.94
C THR A 94 -23.05 -8.43 -4.28
N GLU A 95 -24.31 -8.84 -4.28
CA GLU A 95 -25.40 -8.08 -3.64
C GLU A 95 -25.10 -7.88 -2.14
N ASP A 96 -25.41 -6.70 -1.62
CA ASP A 96 -25.15 -6.28 -0.24
C ASP A 96 -23.67 -6.28 0.22
N ASP A 97 -22.72 -6.27 -0.73
CA ASP A 97 -21.29 -6.18 -0.42
C ASP A 97 -20.79 -4.73 -0.41
N GLU A 98 -19.84 -4.41 0.49
CA GLU A 98 -19.27 -3.06 0.67
C GLU A 98 -18.62 -2.47 -0.59
N VAL A 99 -18.27 -3.31 -1.57
CA VAL A 99 -17.74 -2.87 -2.88
C VAL A 99 -18.82 -2.26 -3.77
N GLU A 100 -20.08 -2.69 -3.64
CA GLU A 100 -21.18 -2.11 -4.42
C GLU A 100 -21.54 -0.70 -3.91
N ASP A 101 -21.40 -0.44 -2.61
CA ASP A 101 -21.49 0.93 -2.06
C ASP A 101 -20.43 1.86 -2.69
N LEU A 102 -19.22 1.33 -2.93
CA LEU A 102 -18.15 2.07 -3.61
C LEU A 102 -18.49 2.33 -5.08
N TYR A 103 -19.07 1.35 -5.76
CA TYR A 103 -19.54 1.51 -7.13
C TYR A 103 -20.55 2.65 -7.23
N GLU A 104 -21.56 2.68 -6.36
CA GLU A 104 -22.57 3.73 -6.37
C GLU A 104 -21.99 5.12 -6.08
N LEU A 105 -21.06 5.21 -5.11
CA LEU A 105 -20.36 6.46 -4.78
C LEU A 105 -19.56 6.99 -5.98
N LEU A 106 -18.78 6.13 -6.63
CA LEU A 106 -17.95 6.54 -7.78
C LEU A 106 -18.80 6.85 -9.01
N ALA A 107 -19.93 6.15 -9.22
CA ALA A 107 -20.89 6.47 -10.27
C ALA A 107 -21.51 7.85 -10.06
N GLU A 108 -21.85 8.22 -8.83
CA GLU A 108 -22.32 9.55 -8.47
C GLU A 108 -21.28 10.63 -8.77
N VAL A 109 -20.04 10.44 -8.31
CA VAL A 109 -18.94 11.37 -8.58
C VAL A 109 -18.69 11.50 -10.09
N GLN A 110 -18.75 10.40 -10.85
CA GLN A 110 -18.57 10.43 -12.30
C GLN A 110 -19.63 11.28 -13.01
N ARG A 111 -20.90 11.18 -12.60
CA ARG A 111 -21.97 11.99 -13.18
C ARG A 111 -21.81 13.48 -12.88
N GLU A 112 -21.36 13.84 -11.68
CA GLU A 112 -21.31 15.24 -11.24
C GLU A 112 -19.99 15.94 -11.56
N GLN A 113 -18.90 15.17 -11.55
CA GLN A 113 -17.55 15.69 -11.67
C GLN A 113 -16.84 15.24 -12.94
N ASN A 114 -17.44 14.45 -13.84
CA ASN A 114 -16.85 13.99 -15.11
C ASN A 114 -15.38 13.53 -14.94
N ILE A 115 -15.18 12.61 -14.00
CA ILE A 115 -13.87 12.01 -13.68
C ILE A 115 -13.49 10.93 -14.67
N GLU A 116 -12.18 10.69 -14.77
CA GLU A 116 -11.57 9.73 -15.70
C GLU A 116 -10.73 8.68 -14.96
N ALA A 117 -10.34 9.00 -13.73
CA ALA A 117 -9.53 8.13 -12.90
C ALA A 117 -9.89 8.26 -11.41
N VAL A 118 -9.50 7.26 -10.64
CA VAL A 118 -9.69 7.13 -9.20
C VAL A 118 -8.33 6.93 -8.55
N ALA A 119 -7.96 7.80 -7.61
CA ALA A 119 -6.74 7.68 -6.83
C ALA A 119 -6.98 6.86 -5.57
N VAL A 120 -6.12 5.87 -5.31
CA VAL A 120 -6.22 4.92 -4.20
C VAL A 120 -4.90 4.78 -3.47
N GLY A 121 -4.91 4.96 -2.15
CA GLY A 121 -3.72 4.84 -1.29
C GLY A 121 -3.38 3.40 -0.85
N ALA A 122 -3.59 2.39 -1.69
CA ALA A 122 -3.24 1.00 -1.33
C ALA A 122 -1.74 0.74 -1.56
N ILE A 123 -1.02 0.22 -0.56
CA ILE A 123 0.42 -0.09 -0.68
C ILE A 123 0.62 -1.58 -0.97
N LEU A 124 0.23 -2.48 -0.07
CA LEU A 124 0.50 -3.92 -0.23
C LEU A 124 -0.77 -4.75 -0.47
N SER A 125 -1.92 -4.30 0.02
CA SER A 125 -3.17 -5.07 -0.02
C SER A 125 -3.70 -5.27 -1.45
N ASP A 126 -3.51 -6.48 -1.99
CA ASP A 126 -4.15 -6.92 -3.23
C ASP A 126 -5.68 -6.97 -3.09
N TYR A 127 -6.19 -7.23 -1.87
CA TYR A 127 -7.63 -7.26 -1.58
C TYR A 127 -8.30 -5.91 -1.91
N GLN A 128 -7.72 -4.82 -1.42
CA GLN A 128 -8.21 -3.46 -1.65
C GLN A 128 -8.06 -3.07 -3.12
N ARG A 129 -6.87 -3.28 -3.70
CA ARG A 129 -6.57 -2.90 -5.09
C ARG A 129 -7.52 -3.57 -6.08
N VAL A 130 -7.70 -4.88 -5.99
CA VAL A 130 -8.53 -5.65 -6.95
C VAL A 130 -10.00 -5.21 -6.91
N ARG A 131 -10.52 -4.86 -5.73
CA ARG A 131 -11.90 -4.37 -5.58
C ARG A 131 -12.10 -3.00 -6.20
N VAL A 132 -11.17 -2.06 -5.95
CA VAL A 132 -11.25 -0.74 -6.59
C VAL A 132 -11.06 -0.85 -8.11
N GLU A 133 -10.14 -1.69 -8.58
CA GLU A 133 -9.94 -1.94 -10.01
C GLU A 133 -11.19 -2.55 -10.67
N ASN A 134 -11.90 -3.45 -9.98
CA ASN A 134 -13.15 -4.01 -10.48
C ASN A 134 -14.21 -2.91 -10.68
N VAL A 135 -14.40 -2.05 -9.68
CA VAL A 135 -15.34 -0.92 -9.76
C VAL A 135 -14.93 0.05 -10.88
N CYS A 136 -13.65 0.40 -10.95
CA CYS A 136 -13.12 1.28 -12.00
C CYS A 136 -13.36 0.69 -13.39
N ALA A 137 -13.11 -0.60 -13.59
CA ALA A 137 -13.34 -1.27 -14.87
C ALA A 137 -14.81 -1.21 -15.30
N ARG A 138 -15.75 -1.40 -14.36
CA ARG A 138 -17.20 -1.32 -14.62
C ARG A 138 -17.67 0.10 -14.95
N LEU A 139 -17.00 1.12 -14.42
CA LEU A 139 -17.29 2.54 -14.68
C LEU A 139 -16.45 3.15 -15.81
N ASN A 140 -15.61 2.34 -16.47
CA ASN A 140 -14.64 2.80 -17.48
C ASN A 140 -13.72 3.93 -16.95
N LEU A 141 -13.28 3.80 -15.69
CA LEU A 141 -12.31 4.66 -15.02
C LEU A 141 -10.95 3.97 -14.92
N ILE A 142 -9.89 4.77 -14.77
CA ILE A 142 -8.52 4.28 -14.52
C ILE A 142 -8.25 4.28 -13.01
N SER A 143 -7.72 3.18 -12.46
CA SER A 143 -7.25 3.13 -11.08
C SER A 143 -5.81 3.62 -10.99
N LEU A 144 -5.55 4.61 -10.13
CA LEU A 144 -4.23 5.21 -9.87
C LEU A 144 -3.76 4.86 -8.46
N ALA A 145 -3.05 3.75 -8.33
CA ALA A 145 -2.48 3.23 -7.09
C ALA A 145 -0.94 3.32 -7.13
N TYR A 146 -0.39 4.53 -7.06
CA TYR A 146 1.04 4.78 -7.23
C TYR A 146 1.92 4.19 -6.12
N LEU A 147 1.33 3.92 -4.96
CA LEU A 147 2.06 3.37 -3.81
C LEU A 147 2.16 1.85 -3.87
N TRP A 148 1.44 1.19 -4.78
CA TRP A 148 1.31 -0.26 -4.77
C TRP A 148 2.64 -0.97 -5.01
N ARG A 149 2.98 -1.89 -4.10
CA ARG A 149 4.22 -2.68 -4.04
C ARG A 149 5.51 -1.86 -3.94
N ARG A 150 5.45 -0.58 -3.56
CA ARG A 150 6.64 0.18 -3.18
C ARG A 150 7.19 -0.29 -1.84
N ASP A 151 8.49 -0.05 -1.60
CA ASP A 151 9.09 -0.34 -0.30
C ASP A 151 8.49 0.57 0.77
N GLN A 152 8.04 -0.03 1.87
CA GLN A 152 7.30 0.66 2.92
C GLN A 152 8.21 1.51 3.82
N THR A 153 9.49 1.13 3.95
CA THR A 153 10.46 1.93 4.71
C THR A 153 10.77 3.20 3.96
N GLU A 154 11.02 3.09 2.65
CA GLU A 154 11.21 4.23 1.75
C GLU A 154 9.95 5.10 1.71
N LEU A 155 8.77 4.52 1.53
CA LEU A 155 7.51 5.27 1.52
C LEU A 155 7.29 6.06 2.80
N LEU A 156 7.53 5.48 3.98
CA LEU A 156 7.37 6.18 5.24
C LEU A 156 8.33 7.37 5.33
N GLN A 157 9.59 7.18 4.91
CA GLN A 157 10.60 8.25 4.87
C GLN A 157 10.17 9.36 3.90
N GLU A 158 9.76 9.00 2.69
CA GLU A 158 9.30 9.96 1.67
C GLU A 158 8.08 10.75 2.14
N MET A 159 7.11 10.13 2.81
CA MET A 159 5.94 10.82 3.37
C MET A 159 6.38 11.91 4.37
N ILE A 160 7.37 11.61 5.21
CA ILE A 160 7.92 12.55 6.19
C ILE A 160 8.65 13.70 5.49
N GLU A 161 9.50 13.40 4.51
CA GLU A 161 10.25 14.38 3.72
C GLU A 161 9.33 15.28 2.87
N CYS A 162 8.27 14.68 2.32
CA CYS A 162 7.22 15.36 1.56
C CYS A 162 6.26 16.16 2.46
N GLN A 163 6.53 16.25 3.77
CA GLN A 163 5.74 17.02 4.73
C GLN A 163 4.30 16.54 4.86
N VAL A 164 4.05 15.23 4.76
CA VAL A 164 2.79 14.61 5.18
C VAL A 164 2.75 14.59 6.71
N HIS A 165 2.18 15.63 7.31
CA HIS A 165 2.04 15.75 8.75
C HIS A 165 0.81 14.96 9.23
N ALA A 166 0.97 13.66 9.37
CA ALA A 166 -0.03 12.77 9.93
C ALA A 166 0.32 12.33 11.36
N ILE A 167 -0.72 12.17 12.19
CA ILE A 167 -0.62 11.66 13.56
C ILE A 167 -1.17 10.25 13.67
N ILE A 168 -0.65 9.45 14.60
CA ILE A 168 -1.22 8.14 14.93
C ILE A 168 -2.54 8.34 15.66
N ILE A 169 -3.62 7.76 15.14
CA ILE A 169 -4.96 7.84 15.73
C ILE A 169 -5.52 6.49 16.16
N LYS A 170 -4.87 5.39 15.79
CA LYS A 170 -5.17 4.04 16.30
C LYS A 170 -3.88 3.27 16.45
N VAL A 171 -3.81 2.41 17.47
CA VAL A 171 -2.79 1.37 17.59
C VAL A 171 -3.47 0.05 17.94
N ALA A 172 -2.97 -1.04 17.35
CA ALA A 172 -3.51 -2.39 17.53
C ALA A 172 -2.44 -3.47 17.31
N ALA A 173 -1.18 -3.19 17.65
CA ALA A 173 -0.07 -4.11 17.44
C ALA A 173 0.89 -4.18 18.63
N LEU A 174 1.56 -5.33 18.75
CA LEU A 174 2.61 -5.56 19.73
C LEU A 174 3.68 -4.47 19.66
N GLY A 175 4.01 -3.91 20.82
CA GLY A 175 5.00 -2.83 20.92
C GLY A 175 4.45 -1.44 20.63
N LEU A 176 3.16 -1.31 20.31
CA LEU A 176 2.46 -0.03 20.26
C LEU A 176 1.53 0.13 21.48
N MET A 177 1.69 1.24 22.21
CA MET A 177 0.95 1.53 23.42
C MET A 177 0.10 2.81 23.24
N PRO A 178 -1.23 2.76 23.48
CA PRO A 178 -2.12 3.90 23.29
C PRO A 178 -1.67 5.17 24.02
N ASP A 179 -1.28 5.04 25.29
CA ASP A 179 -0.83 6.12 26.17
C ASP A 179 0.49 6.77 25.75
N ARG A 180 1.29 6.09 24.91
CA ARG A 180 2.60 6.58 24.47
C ARG A 180 2.64 7.03 23.03
N HIS A 181 1.78 6.49 22.17
CA HIS A 181 1.91 6.64 20.72
C HIS A 181 0.75 7.38 20.06
N LEU A 182 -0.46 7.32 20.61
CA LEU A 182 -1.57 8.09 20.05
C LEU A 182 -1.26 9.59 20.08
N GLY A 183 -1.58 10.28 18.99
CA GLY A 183 -1.35 11.71 18.81
C GLY A 183 0.07 12.09 18.36
N LYS A 184 1.04 11.17 18.40
CA LYS A 184 2.39 11.45 17.86
C LYS A 184 2.37 11.50 16.34
N SER A 185 3.20 12.37 15.77
CA SER A 185 3.39 12.46 14.33
C SER A 185 4.15 11.27 13.76
N LEU A 186 4.01 11.01 12.46
CA LEU A 186 4.81 10.01 11.74
C LEU A 186 6.32 10.22 11.95
N LYS A 187 6.77 11.47 11.92
CA LYS A 187 8.18 11.82 12.14
C LYS A 187 8.67 11.42 13.54
N GLU A 188 7.86 11.66 14.57
CA GLU A 188 8.19 11.28 15.95
C GLU A 188 8.16 9.75 16.14
N MET A 189 7.26 9.07 15.42
CA MET A 189 7.06 7.63 15.53
C MET A 189 8.04 6.80 14.72
N GLN A 190 8.62 7.34 13.65
CA GLN A 190 9.46 6.60 12.71
C GLN A 190 10.57 5.77 13.38
N PRO A 191 11.42 6.30 14.29
CA PRO A 191 12.46 5.50 14.92
C PRO A 191 11.89 4.31 15.71
N HIS A 192 10.73 4.52 16.36
CA HIS A 192 10.05 3.46 17.10
C HIS A 192 9.46 2.40 16.17
N LEU A 193 8.82 2.81 15.07
CA LEU A 193 8.25 1.89 14.07
C LEU A 193 9.32 1.01 13.42
N LEU A 194 10.49 1.57 13.08
CA LEU A 194 11.64 0.82 12.57
C LEU A 194 12.13 -0.21 13.59
N LEU A 195 12.23 0.19 14.86
CA LEU A 195 12.60 -0.73 15.93
C LEU A 195 11.58 -1.87 16.12
N MET A 196 10.28 -1.57 16.02
CA MET A 196 9.22 -2.59 16.14
C MET A 196 9.19 -3.53 14.93
N ARG A 197 9.51 -3.04 13.74
CA ARG A 197 9.73 -3.88 12.55
C ARG A 197 10.82 -4.91 12.83
N ASP A 198 11.98 -4.44 13.30
CA ASP A 198 13.14 -5.31 13.51
C ASP A 198 12.92 -6.31 14.65
N LYS A 199 12.17 -5.93 15.70
CA LYS A 199 11.91 -6.79 16.87
C LYS A 199 10.73 -7.74 16.69
N TYR A 200 9.65 -7.28 16.07
CA TYR A 200 8.35 -7.95 16.08
C TYR A 200 7.75 -8.17 14.69
N GLY A 201 8.45 -7.76 13.62
CA GLY A 201 7.94 -7.87 12.25
C GLY A 201 6.80 -6.90 11.94
N LEU A 202 6.66 -5.82 12.71
CA LEU A 202 5.66 -4.79 12.50
C LEU A 202 5.81 -4.16 11.10
N ASN A 203 4.69 -3.99 10.39
CA ASN A 203 4.68 -3.25 9.14
C ASN A 203 4.87 -1.75 9.42
N VAL A 204 5.95 -1.15 8.90
CA VAL A 204 6.26 0.27 9.16
C VAL A 204 5.23 1.24 8.58
N CYS A 205 4.46 0.83 7.57
CA CYS A 205 3.34 1.59 7.02
C CYS A 205 1.99 1.19 7.65
N GLY A 206 1.92 0.23 8.57
CA GLY A 206 0.66 -0.15 9.21
C GLY A 206 -0.34 -0.87 8.31
N GLU A 207 0.11 -1.51 7.22
CA GLU A 207 -0.74 -2.19 6.23
C GLU A 207 -1.65 -3.28 6.80
N GLY A 208 -1.24 -3.93 7.91
CA GLY A 208 -2.00 -4.96 8.59
C GLY A 208 -3.03 -4.42 9.58
N GLY A 209 -3.21 -3.09 9.64
CA GLY A 209 -4.00 -2.43 10.66
C GLY A 209 -3.26 -2.26 11.98
N GLU A 210 -1.92 -2.37 11.99
CA GLU A 210 -1.11 -2.20 13.20
C GLU A 210 -1.30 -0.83 13.84
N TYR A 211 -1.49 0.19 13.00
CA TYR A 211 -1.85 1.53 13.41
C TYR A 211 -2.59 2.25 12.28
N GLU A 212 -3.41 3.24 12.63
CA GLU A 212 -4.07 4.13 11.66
C GLU A 212 -3.62 5.57 11.89
N THR A 213 -3.74 6.38 10.86
CA THR A 213 -3.28 7.78 10.89
C THR A 213 -4.35 8.75 10.43
N PHE A 214 -4.19 10.00 10.84
CA PHE A 214 -4.95 11.13 10.30
C PHE A 214 -4.02 12.28 9.94
N THR A 215 -4.12 12.75 8.70
CA THR A 215 -3.28 13.83 8.16
C THR A 215 -3.83 15.19 8.55
N LEU A 216 -3.04 15.95 9.29
CA LEU A 216 -3.38 17.28 9.76
C LEU A 216 -2.92 18.39 8.80
N ASP A 217 -1.82 18.16 8.09
CA ASP A 217 -1.34 19.07 7.05
C ASP A 217 -0.52 18.30 6.01
N CYS A 218 -0.55 18.79 4.78
CA CYS A 218 0.35 18.38 3.71
C CYS A 218 0.43 19.50 2.67
N PRO A 219 1.38 19.50 1.73
CA PRO A 219 1.51 20.55 0.71
C PRO A 219 0.23 20.86 -0.09
N LEU A 220 -0.66 19.89 -0.27
CA LEU A 220 -1.94 20.09 -0.98
C LEU A 220 -2.97 20.92 -0.20
N PHE A 221 -2.86 21.01 1.12
CA PHE A 221 -3.86 21.70 1.94
C PHE A 221 -3.71 23.23 1.80
N ARG A 222 -4.80 23.98 1.84
CA ARG A 222 -4.87 25.45 1.94
C ARG A 222 -4.91 25.95 3.37
N SER A 223 -5.35 25.11 4.29
CA SER A 223 -5.35 25.35 5.73
C SER A 223 -4.90 24.07 6.44
N ARG A 224 -4.14 24.20 7.52
CA ARG A 224 -3.84 23.04 8.38
C ARG A 224 -4.99 22.77 9.33
N ILE A 225 -5.18 21.50 9.68
CA ILE A 225 -6.14 21.06 10.69
C ILE A 225 -5.43 21.07 12.04
N VAL A 226 -6.03 21.74 13.01
CA VAL A 226 -5.58 21.70 14.41
C VAL A 226 -6.57 20.92 15.23
N VAL A 227 -6.04 19.97 15.98
CA VAL A 227 -6.77 19.17 16.96
C VAL A 227 -6.86 19.97 18.25
N ASP A 228 -8.05 20.45 18.59
CA ASP A 228 -8.28 21.23 19.82
C ASP A 228 -8.68 20.31 20.99
N ASP A 229 -9.41 19.23 20.70
CA ASP A 229 -9.87 18.28 21.71
C ASP A 229 -10.04 16.88 21.11
N VAL A 230 -9.73 15.87 21.92
CA VAL A 230 -9.84 14.45 21.59
C VAL A 230 -10.30 13.64 22.78
N GLN A 231 -11.00 12.56 22.48
CA GLN A 231 -11.28 11.50 23.42
C GLN A 231 -10.44 10.27 23.06
N THR A 232 -9.64 9.78 24.00
CA THR A 232 -8.96 8.48 23.86
C THR A 232 -9.90 7.36 24.28
N VAL A 233 -10.09 6.37 23.40
CA VAL A 233 -10.89 5.17 23.64
C VAL A 233 -9.97 3.96 23.66
N ILE A 234 -10.11 3.10 24.66
CA ILE A 234 -9.39 1.83 24.77
C ILE A 234 -10.38 0.70 24.48
N SER A 235 -10.29 0.12 23.28
CA SER A 235 -11.14 -1.02 22.87
C SER A 235 -10.68 -2.32 23.51
N SER A 236 -9.37 -2.49 23.73
CA SER A 236 -8.78 -3.64 24.40
C SER A 236 -7.62 -3.20 25.28
N ALA A 237 -7.70 -3.54 26.57
CA ALA A 237 -6.62 -3.31 27.54
C ALA A 237 -5.70 -4.54 27.66
N ASP A 238 -5.56 -5.33 26.58
CA ASP A 238 -4.67 -6.49 26.56
C ASP A 238 -3.24 -6.07 26.97
N PRO A 239 -2.59 -6.77 27.92
CA PRO A 239 -1.27 -6.38 28.42
C PRO A 239 -0.14 -6.45 27.39
N VAL A 240 -0.36 -7.17 26.28
CA VAL A 240 0.64 -7.47 25.25
C VAL A 240 0.35 -6.68 23.98
N CYS A 241 -0.92 -6.60 23.56
CA CYS A 241 -1.38 -5.91 22.36
C CYS A 241 -2.61 -5.04 22.67
N PRO A 242 -2.43 -3.92 23.40
CA PRO A 242 -3.54 -3.03 23.68
C PRO A 242 -4.04 -2.38 22.39
N VAL A 243 -5.36 -2.23 22.30
CA VAL A 243 -6.04 -1.55 21.19
C VAL A 243 -6.65 -0.28 21.71
N GLY A 244 -6.28 0.85 21.11
CA GLY A 244 -6.86 2.14 21.44
C GLY A 244 -6.79 3.12 20.28
N TYR A 245 -7.69 4.08 20.29
CA TYR A 245 -7.80 5.09 19.26
C TYR A 245 -8.23 6.47 19.78
N LEU A 246 -8.06 7.48 18.93
CA LEU A 246 -8.48 8.86 19.16
C LEU A 246 -9.76 9.16 18.40
N ASN A 247 -10.76 9.65 19.14
CA ASN A 247 -11.94 10.27 18.59
C ASN A 247 -11.80 11.79 18.64
N PHE A 248 -11.84 12.43 17.48
CA PHE A 248 -11.81 13.89 17.40
C PHE A 248 -13.14 14.49 17.85
N THR A 249 -13.13 15.21 18.97
CA THR A 249 -14.31 15.94 19.49
C THR A 249 -14.31 17.38 19.00
N LYS A 250 -13.13 17.97 18.74
CA LYS A 250 -13.02 19.32 18.20
C LYS A 250 -11.82 19.50 17.28
N LEU A 251 -12.11 19.88 16.04
CA LEU A 251 -11.13 20.22 15.01
C LEU A 251 -11.39 21.64 14.48
N ARG A 252 -10.31 22.40 14.26
CA ARG A 252 -10.37 23.71 13.62
C ARG A 252 -9.42 23.81 12.43
N LEU A 253 -9.75 24.68 11.49
CA LEU A 253 -8.87 25.00 10.37
C LEU A 253 -8.09 26.27 10.69
N VAL A 254 -6.82 26.26 10.35
CA VAL A 254 -5.93 27.42 10.46
C VAL A 254 -5.34 27.68 9.09
N PRO A 255 -5.54 28.88 8.51
CA PRO A 255 -4.89 29.26 7.27
C PRO A 255 -3.39 29.05 7.36
N LYS A 256 -2.79 28.56 6.27
CA LYS A 256 -1.34 28.42 6.18
C LYS A 256 -0.79 29.40 5.15
N GLU A 257 0.41 29.89 5.41
CA GLU A 257 1.18 30.58 4.38
C GLU A 257 1.59 29.56 3.31
N ARG A 258 1.66 29.99 2.04
CA ARG A 258 2.09 29.09 0.97
C ARG A 258 3.56 28.72 1.21
N ILE A 259 3.79 27.48 1.59
CA ILE A 259 5.12 26.88 1.69
C ILE A 259 5.66 26.69 0.27
N GLU A 260 6.98 26.74 0.11
CA GLU A 260 7.63 26.39 -1.14
C GLU A 260 7.20 24.99 -1.63
N PRO A 261 7.08 24.79 -2.95
CA PRO A 261 6.68 23.51 -3.50
C PRO A 261 7.67 22.44 -3.08
N VAL A 262 7.17 21.43 -2.36
CA VAL A 262 7.97 20.25 -2.05
C VAL A 262 8.10 19.42 -3.33
N VAL A 263 9.33 19.07 -3.68
CA VAL A 263 9.60 18.21 -4.84
C VAL A 263 9.14 16.81 -4.49
N ILE A 264 8.13 16.32 -5.20
CA ILE A 264 7.64 14.95 -5.11
C ILE A 264 8.13 14.26 -6.37
N LYS A 265 8.86 13.15 -6.21
CA LYS A 265 9.37 12.36 -7.34
C LYS A 265 8.20 11.79 -8.15
N ASN A 266 8.20 12.05 -9.45
CA ASN A 266 7.29 11.41 -10.40
C ASN A 266 7.94 10.15 -11.00
N SER A 267 7.17 9.46 -11.84
CA SER A 267 7.57 8.24 -12.54
C SER A 267 8.86 8.38 -13.36
N LEU A 268 9.12 9.54 -13.97
CA LEU A 268 10.35 9.80 -14.72
C LEU A 268 11.55 9.97 -13.79
N ASP A 269 11.37 10.60 -12.64
CA ASP A 269 12.44 10.76 -11.63
C ASP A 269 12.90 9.39 -11.12
N PHE A 270 11.97 8.47 -10.85
CA PHE A 270 12.31 7.10 -10.46
C PHE A 270 13.05 6.34 -11.56
N ILE A 271 12.69 6.54 -12.83
CA ILE A 271 13.40 5.94 -13.97
C ILE A 271 14.82 6.50 -14.06
N HIS A 272 15.00 7.80 -13.81
CA HIS A 272 16.30 8.44 -13.81
C HIS A 272 17.22 7.86 -12.72
N ASP A 273 16.72 7.73 -11.49
CA ASP A 273 17.47 7.16 -10.36
C ASP A 273 17.93 5.71 -10.63
N LEU A 274 17.06 4.90 -11.26
CA LEU A 274 17.39 3.54 -11.67
C LEU A 274 18.48 3.50 -12.75
N ASN A 275 18.45 4.45 -13.69
CA ASN A 275 19.47 4.54 -14.72
C ASN A 275 20.81 4.99 -14.11
N GLU A 276 20.83 6.01 -13.25
CA GLU A 276 22.06 6.46 -12.59
C GLU A 276 22.72 5.36 -11.76
N SER A 277 21.94 4.61 -10.96
CA SER A 277 22.47 3.47 -10.19
C SER A 277 23.02 2.35 -11.09
N SER A 278 22.42 2.13 -12.26
CA SER A 278 22.92 1.14 -13.24
C SER A 278 24.20 1.61 -13.95
N TYR A 279 24.37 2.92 -14.15
CA TYR A 279 25.60 3.48 -14.75
C TYR A 279 26.73 3.63 -13.73
N SER A 280 26.44 3.85 -12.44
CA SER A 280 27.46 3.88 -11.39
C SER A 280 28.14 2.52 -11.21
N ASP A 281 27.37 1.42 -11.28
CA ASP A 281 27.93 0.06 -11.16
C ASP A 281 28.83 -0.34 -12.37
N LEU A 282 28.61 0.27 -13.53
CA LEU A 282 29.40 0.02 -14.75
C LEU A 282 30.61 0.95 -14.92
N SER A 283 30.67 2.03 -14.13
CA SER A 283 31.74 3.04 -14.20
C SER A 283 32.80 2.87 -13.13
N ASP A 284 32.77 1.76 -12.37
CA ASP A 284 33.84 1.39 -11.45
C ASP A 284 34.99 0.69 -12.23
N PRO A 285 36.11 1.37 -12.50
CA PRO A 285 37.22 0.78 -13.26
C PRO A 285 37.84 -0.43 -12.55
N ASP A 286 37.75 -0.51 -11.21
CA ASP A 286 38.33 -1.57 -10.41
C ASP A 286 37.64 -2.93 -10.61
N LEU A 287 36.34 -2.95 -10.97
CA LEU A 287 35.63 -4.21 -11.25
C LEU A 287 36.04 -4.80 -12.60
N SER A 288 36.32 -3.94 -13.59
CA SER A 288 36.70 -4.37 -14.94
C SER A 288 38.08 -5.05 -14.98
N GLU A 289 39.04 -4.60 -14.17
CA GLU A 289 40.37 -5.21 -14.11
C GLU A 289 40.33 -6.58 -13.41
N THR A 290 39.53 -6.74 -12.34
CA THR A 290 39.38 -8.05 -11.68
C THR A 290 38.71 -9.12 -12.55
N GLU A 291 37.70 -8.77 -13.35
CA GLU A 291 37.08 -9.72 -14.28
C GLU A 291 38.00 -10.05 -15.47
N LEU A 292 38.77 -9.08 -15.98
CA LEU A 292 39.76 -9.31 -17.02
C LEU A 292 40.92 -10.20 -16.54
N GLU A 293 41.42 -10.02 -15.32
CA GLU A 293 42.44 -10.91 -14.73
C GLU A 293 41.96 -12.36 -14.54
N LEU A 294 40.67 -12.55 -14.20
CA LEU A 294 40.06 -13.87 -14.05
C LEU A 294 39.92 -14.59 -15.41
N ILE A 295 39.68 -13.85 -16.49
CA ILE A 295 39.59 -14.39 -17.86
C ILE A 295 40.98 -14.71 -18.43
N GLU A 296 42.00 -13.90 -18.15
CA GLU A 296 43.39 -14.18 -18.57
C GLU A 296 43.97 -15.39 -17.82
N ARG A 297 43.69 -15.54 -16.52
CA ARG A 297 44.11 -16.73 -15.74
C ARG A 297 43.43 -18.02 -16.19
N SER A 298 42.21 -17.94 -16.72
CA SER A 298 41.47 -19.09 -17.25
C SER A 298 41.97 -19.51 -18.64
N SER A 299 42.58 -18.57 -19.39
CA SER A 299 43.04 -18.78 -20.76
C SER A 299 44.51 -19.24 -20.86
N CYS A 300 45.31 -19.07 -19.80
CA CYS A 300 46.75 -19.41 -19.80
C CYS A 300 47.10 -20.77 -19.14
N GLY A 301 46.11 -21.62 -18.84
CA GLY A 301 46.32 -22.92 -18.17
C GLY A 301 46.26 -24.17 -19.06
N MET A 302 46.21 -24.03 -20.39
CA MET A 302 45.96 -25.16 -21.31
C MET A 302 47.17 -25.58 -22.16
N VAL A 303 48.37 -25.73 -21.58
CA VAL A 303 49.43 -26.56 -22.20
C VAL A 303 50.35 -27.18 -21.15
N ALA A 304 50.00 -28.35 -20.60
CA ALA A 304 50.94 -29.42 -20.22
C ALA A 304 50.22 -30.66 -19.62
N GLY A 305 50.21 -31.77 -20.37
CA GLY A 305 50.58 -33.11 -19.91
C GLY A 305 49.85 -33.79 -18.73
N ILE A 306 48.96 -34.74 -19.08
CA ILE A 306 48.92 -36.15 -18.63
C ILE A 306 49.25 -36.46 -17.15
N GLY A 307 48.28 -37.04 -16.42
CA GLY A 307 48.54 -38.19 -15.54
C GLY A 307 48.16 -38.12 -14.06
N VAL A 308 47.02 -38.76 -13.73
CA VAL A 308 46.84 -39.76 -12.64
C VAL A 308 47.29 -39.45 -11.19
N THR A 309 46.29 -39.51 -10.29
CA THR A 309 46.25 -39.96 -8.88
C THR A 309 46.60 -39.09 -7.66
N ARG A 310 45.68 -39.25 -6.69
CA ARG A 310 45.77 -39.31 -5.22
C ARG A 310 45.87 -38.00 -4.44
N GLY A 311 44.96 -37.90 -3.47
CA GLY A 311 44.69 -36.70 -2.70
C GLY A 311 45.67 -36.46 -1.56
N THR A 312 45.41 -35.38 -0.83
CA THR A 312 45.77 -35.22 0.58
C THR A 312 44.82 -34.24 1.24
N VAL A 313 44.37 -34.65 2.42
CA VAL A 313 43.50 -34.01 3.38
C VAL A 313 44.21 -32.80 4.01
N MET A 314 43.47 -31.72 4.29
CA MET A 314 43.57 -31.09 5.62
C MET A 314 42.24 -30.48 6.05
N ARG A 315 41.73 -31.06 7.13
CA ARG A 315 40.63 -30.58 7.97
C ARG A 315 41.11 -29.37 8.76
N ASN A 316 40.20 -28.46 9.09
CA ASN A 316 40.13 -27.95 10.45
C ASN A 316 38.67 -27.94 10.91
N SER A 317 38.46 -28.72 11.95
CA SER A 317 37.25 -29.05 12.69
C SER A 317 37.15 -28.18 13.94
N PHE A 318 35.94 -27.81 14.37
CA PHE A 318 35.55 -27.93 15.78
C PHE A 318 34.04 -28.18 15.91
N SER A 319 33.71 -29.10 16.81
CA SER A 319 32.49 -29.91 16.87
C SER A 319 31.39 -29.35 17.78
N LYS A 320 30.19 -29.90 17.56
CA LYS A 320 29.00 -29.91 18.42
C LYS A 320 29.12 -30.92 19.59
N ASP A 321 28.17 -30.76 20.52
CA ASP A 321 27.61 -31.71 21.50
C ASP A 321 28.12 -31.64 22.96
N ASP A 322 27.27 -31.20 23.89
CA ASP A 322 26.45 -32.10 24.73
C ASP A 322 25.65 -31.29 25.79
N LEU A 323 24.37 -31.64 25.98
CA LEU A 323 23.78 -32.06 27.27
C LEU A 323 22.24 -32.08 27.21
N SER A 324 21.72 -33.29 27.21
CA SER A 324 20.35 -33.67 27.51
C SER A 324 20.13 -33.75 29.03
N GLY A 325 18.93 -33.41 29.49
CA GLY A 325 18.53 -33.54 30.89
C GLY A 325 17.01 -33.47 31.05
N SER A 326 16.40 -34.64 31.20
CA SER A 326 14.98 -34.84 31.51
C SER A 326 14.58 -34.30 32.89
N ALA A 327 13.34 -33.78 33.01
CA ALA A 327 12.59 -33.84 34.27
C ALA A 327 11.07 -33.94 33.99
N VAL A 328 10.48 -35.00 34.53
CA VAL A 328 9.06 -35.33 34.55
C VAL A 328 8.51 -34.91 35.92
N VAL A 329 7.37 -34.20 35.97
CA VAL A 329 6.52 -34.13 37.18
C VAL A 329 5.04 -34.10 36.76
N ALA A 330 4.24 -34.96 37.40
CA ALA A 330 2.81 -35.14 37.24
C ALA A 330 2.01 -34.48 38.39
N GLY A 331 0.71 -34.23 38.17
CA GLY A 331 -0.29 -33.93 39.22
C GLY A 331 -1.36 -32.90 38.80
N THR A 332 -2.51 -33.31 38.24
CA THR A 332 -3.84 -33.56 38.88
C THR A 332 -4.81 -32.37 39.01
N ALA A 333 -5.85 -32.42 38.17
CA ALA A 333 -7.30 -32.23 38.39
C ALA A 333 -7.90 -30.93 38.98
N GLY A 334 -8.85 -30.34 38.23
CA GLY A 334 -10.05 -29.69 38.79
C GLY A 334 -10.59 -28.46 38.02
N GLY A 335 -11.81 -28.57 37.47
CA GLY A 335 -12.80 -27.48 37.52
C GLY A 335 -13.21 -26.75 36.24
N THR A 336 -14.48 -26.97 35.86
CA THR A 336 -15.44 -26.03 35.24
C THR A 336 -15.16 -25.43 33.85
N ALA A 337 -15.93 -25.92 32.86
CA ALA A 337 -16.09 -25.31 31.55
C ALA A 337 -16.88 -24.00 31.65
N VAL A 338 -16.22 -22.87 31.34
CA VAL A 338 -16.87 -21.60 31.02
C VAL A 338 -16.78 -21.42 29.52
N VAL A 339 -17.93 -21.34 28.86
CA VAL A 339 -18.04 -21.03 27.43
C VAL A 339 -17.76 -19.53 27.26
N LEU A 340 -16.57 -19.19 26.76
CA LEU A 340 -16.21 -17.84 26.34
C LEU A 340 -16.20 -17.79 24.80
N SER A 341 -17.07 -16.95 24.25
CA SER A 341 -17.09 -16.53 22.85
C SER A 341 -15.74 -15.89 22.48
N ARG A 342 -15.04 -16.50 21.52
CA ARG A 342 -13.77 -15.99 21.00
C ARG A 342 -14.00 -14.78 20.10
N SER A 343 -13.51 -13.62 20.52
CA SER A 343 -13.16 -12.53 19.61
C SER A 343 -11.90 -12.94 18.84
N ASN A 344 -11.94 -12.88 17.51
CA ASN A 344 -10.86 -13.33 16.64
C ASN A 344 -9.69 -12.34 16.66
N SER A 345 -8.72 -12.58 17.55
CA SER A 345 -7.35 -12.08 17.41
C SER A 345 -6.57 -13.07 16.54
N ILE A 346 -6.12 -12.64 15.36
CA ILE A 346 -5.27 -13.45 14.48
C ILE A 346 -3.84 -13.45 15.05
N THR A 347 -3.53 -14.46 15.86
CA THR A 347 -2.16 -14.95 16.05
C THR A 347 -1.92 -16.06 15.03
N LYS A 348 -1.03 -15.85 14.05
CA LYS A 348 -0.61 -16.92 13.12
C LYS A 348 0.14 -18.01 13.89
N GLU A 349 -0.35 -19.24 13.82
CA GLU A 349 0.38 -20.43 14.25
C GLU A 349 1.59 -20.68 13.33
N LEU A 350 2.77 -20.79 13.92
CA LEU A 350 4.00 -21.24 13.28
C LEU A 350 4.01 -22.76 13.19
N THR A 351 3.70 -23.31 12.02
CA THR A 351 3.96 -24.73 11.70
C THR A 351 5.31 -24.83 11.00
N ILE A 352 6.29 -25.42 11.68
CA ILE A 352 7.61 -25.75 11.14
C ILE A 352 7.46 -26.99 10.25
N CYS A 353 7.55 -26.80 8.93
CA CYS A 353 7.84 -27.88 7.99
C CYS A 353 9.26 -27.69 7.44
N SER A 354 10.15 -28.58 7.88
CA SER A 354 11.53 -28.73 7.43
C SER A 354 11.63 -29.26 5.99
N ASN A 355 12.65 -28.76 5.27
CA ASN A 355 13.23 -29.22 4.00
C ASN A 355 12.66 -28.66 2.69
N VAL A 356 13.14 -27.47 2.29
CA VAL A 356 13.45 -27.12 0.89
C VAL A 356 14.64 -26.14 0.91
N GLU A 357 15.70 -26.43 0.13
CA GLU A 357 16.87 -25.54 -0.04
C GLU A 357 16.47 -24.21 -0.70
N PRO A 358 17.10 -23.07 -0.33
CA PRO A 358 16.79 -21.79 -0.96
C PRO A 358 17.45 -21.70 -2.35
N ALA A 359 16.63 -21.60 -3.40
CA ALA A 359 17.08 -21.20 -4.73
C ALA A 359 17.52 -19.72 -4.73
N PRO A 360 18.54 -19.33 -5.50
CA PRO A 360 19.02 -17.95 -5.53
C PRO A 360 17.98 -17.02 -6.17
N TYR A 361 17.68 -15.93 -5.48
CA TYR A 361 16.80 -14.85 -5.95
C TYR A 361 17.36 -14.22 -7.22
N SER A 362 16.73 -14.51 -8.36
CA SER A 362 16.91 -13.76 -9.60
C SER A 362 16.02 -12.51 -9.56
N LYS A 363 16.64 -11.32 -9.59
CA LYS A 363 15.95 -10.04 -9.82
C LYS A 363 15.19 -10.14 -11.14
N SER A 364 13.87 -10.30 -11.06
CA SER A 364 13.03 -10.27 -12.26
C SER A 364 12.75 -8.81 -12.64
N PRO A 365 13.02 -8.39 -13.89
CA PRO A 365 12.72 -7.03 -14.31
C PRO A 365 11.21 -6.80 -14.36
N VAL A 366 10.80 -5.62 -13.91
CA VAL A 366 9.43 -5.11 -13.98
C VAL A 366 8.91 -5.20 -15.42
N ARG A 367 7.91 -6.04 -15.66
CA ARG A 367 7.23 -6.12 -16.96
C ARG A 367 6.16 -5.04 -17.04
N ILE A 368 6.43 -4.00 -17.84
CA ILE A 368 5.40 -3.07 -18.31
C ILE A 368 4.55 -3.81 -19.35
N ILE A 369 3.25 -4.01 -19.06
CA ILE A 369 2.31 -4.60 -20.00
C ILE A 369 1.81 -3.50 -20.94
N THR A 370 2.45 -3.33 -22.10
CA THR A 370 1.85 -2.60 -23.22
C THR A 370 0.81 -3.50 -23.91
N LYS A 371 -0.46 -3.10 -23.83
CA LYS A 371 -1.60 -3.78 -24.46
C LYS A 371 -1.39 -3.91 -25.98
N ALA A 372 -1.16 -5.12 -26.46
CA ALA A 372 -1.13 -5.42 -27.90
C ALA A 372 -2.56 -5.32 -28.47
N ARG A 373 -2.72 -4.56 -29.56
CA ARG A 373 -3.96 -4.51 -30.35
C ARG A 373 -4.14 -5.83 -31.08
N SER A 374 -5.28 -6.48 -30.91
CA SER A 374 -5.76 -7.50 -31.85
C SER A 374 -6.18 -6.82 -33.15
N SER A 375 -5.54 -7.21 -34.25
CA SER A 375 -5.90 -6.84 -35.61
C SER A 375 -7.20 -7.53 -36.02
N ILE A 376 -8.25 -6.75 -36.29
CA ILE A 376 -9.44 -7.22 -36.99
C ILE A 376 -9.12 -7.22 -38.48
N SER A 377 -9.25 -8.38 -39.12
CA SER A 377 -9.07 -8.55 -40.56
C SER A 377 -10.21 -7.88 -41.33
N THR A 378 -9.82 -7.04 -42.28
CA THR A 378 -10.63 -6.47 -43.35
C THR A 378 -11.21 -7.55 -44.26
N GLY A 379 -12.49 -7.42 -44.60
CA GLY A 379 -13.15 -8.11 -45.69
C GLY A 379 -14.26 -7.22 -46.25
N ASP A 380 -13.91 -6.48 -47.30
CA ASP A 380 -14.80 -5.60 -48.07
C ASP A 380 -15.97 -6.35 -48.71
N CYS A 381 -17.16 -5.74 -48.72
CA CYS A 381 -17.85 -5.27 -49.94
C CYS A 381 -19.34 -4.98 -49.66
N ALA A 382 -19.69 -3.70 -49.80
CA ALA A 382 -21.05 -3.20 -50.09
C ALA A 382 -21.44 -3.57 -51.55
N PRO A 383 -22.67 -3.34 -52.11
CA PRO A 383 -23.51 -2.16 -51.86
C PRO A 383 -25.05 -2.33 -51.86
N MET A 384 -25.70 -1.27 -51.37
CA MET A 384 -26.99 -0.65 -51.76
C MET A 384 -28.12 -1.50 -52.38
N ALA A 385 -29.33 -1.39 -51.80
CA ALA A 385 -30.45 -0.66 -52.41
C ALA A 385 -31.69 -0.62 -51.50
N SER A 386 -32.44 0.46 -51.68
CA SER A 386 -33.71 0.88 -51.10
C SER A 386 -34.92 0.01 -51.48
N ASP A 387 -35.85 -0.18 -50.55
CA ASP A 387 -37.31 -0.07 -50.73
C ASP A 387 -37.93 -0.15 -49.32
N GLY A 388 -38.85 0.72 -48.89
CA GLY A 388 -40.07 1.09 -49.60
C GLY A 388 -41.24 0.39 -48.91
N GLY A 389 -41.69 0.93 -47.77
CA GLY A 389 -42.93 0.50 -47.12
C GLY A 389 -44.04 1.53 -47.36
N PRO A 390 -45.29 1.10 -47.57
CA PRO A 390 -46.45 1.97 -47.39
C PRO A 390 -47.37 1.42 -46.30
N VAL A 391 -47.82 2.28 -45.37
CA VAL A 391 -49.15 2.17 -44.75
C VAL A 391 -49.67 3.59 -44.48
N GLU A 392 -50.80 3.89 -45.14
CA GLU A 392 -51.67 5.08 -45.12
C GLU A 392 -51.25 6.37 -45.84
#